data_AF-A0A2E8R2U0-F1
#
_entry.id   AF-A0A2E8R2U0-F1
#
_cell.length_a   1.000
_cell.length_b   1.000
_cell.length_c   1.000
_cell.angle_alpha   90.00
_cell.angle_beta   90.00
_cell.angle_gamma   90.00
#
_symmetry.space_group_name_H-M   'P 1'
#
loop_
_entity.id
_entity.type
_entity.pdbx_description
1 polymer ?
#
loop_
_entity_poly.entity_id
_entity_poly.type
_entity_poly.pdbx_seq_one_letter_code
_entity_poly.pdbx_strand_id
1 'polypeptide(L)'
;MLFLASCTYKPVIDTSGRSGTFDYSKSDEITNDLQHCEYLAKDNTNNILEGSKYVWNYYLRAGTLWLSPKAEYDYPKLYRNCMKNRGHSVLN
;
A
#
# COMPACT_ATOMS: atom_id res chain seq x y z
N MET A 1 -26.72 -8.78 -5.30
CA MET A 1 -25.70 -7.79 -5.71
C MET A 1 -24.69 -7.69 -4.59
N LEU A 2 -23.50 -8.27 -4.76
CA LEU A 2 -22.39 -8.11 -3.81
C LEU A 2 -21.81 -6.72 -4.04
N PHE A 3 -21.98 -5.80 -3.09
CA PHE A 3 -21.28 -4.52 -3.14
C PHE A 3 -19.79 -4.79 -2.93
N LEU A 4 -19.01 -4.80 -4.01
CA LEU A 4 -17.56 -4.59 -3.94
C LEU A 4 -17.38 -3.16 -3.44
N ALA A 5 -17.41 -2.97 -2.12
CA ALA A 5 -16.93 -1.74 -1.52
C ALA A 5 -15.47 -1.62 -1.98
N SER A 6 -15.21 -0.69 -2.89
CA SER A 6 -13.86 -0.34 -3.31
C SER A 6 -13.14 0.24 -2.10
N CYS A 7 -12.61 -0.62 -1.24
CA CYS A 7 -11.71 -0.25 -0.17
C CYS A 7 -10.43 0.27 -0.82
N THR A 8 -10.46 1.55 -1.16
CA THR A 8 -9.26 2.26 -1.59
C THR A 8 -8.32 2.34 -0.40
N TYR A 9 -7.08 1.89 -0.60
CA TYR A 9 -6.05 1.98 0.42
C TYR A 9 -5.71 3.46 0.63
N LYS A 10 -5.97 3.96 1.85
CA LYS A 10 -5.64 5.33 2.26
C LYS A 10 -4.42 5.28 3.18
N PRO A 11 -3.21 5.51 2.66
CA PRO A 11 -2.01 5.59 3.49
C PRO A 11 -2.07 6.84 4.38
N VAL A 12 -1.68 6.70 5.65
CA VAL A 12 -1.42 7.85 6.53
C VAL A 12 0.02 8.26 6.32
N ILE A 13 0.21 9.47 5.79
CA ILE A 13 1.52 9.97 5.38
C ILE A 13 1.93 11.10 6.31
N ASP A 14 3.15 11.00 6.83
CA ASP A 14 3.87 12.05 7.51
C ASP A 14 5.03 12.50 6.62
N THR A 15 5.03 13.78 6.26
CA THR A 15 6.07 14.39 5.42
C THR A 15 6.60 15.63 6.11
N SER A 16 7.89 15.60 6.48
CA SER A 16 8.60 16.80 6.89
C SER A 16 9.08 17.49 5.62
N GLY A 17 8.60 18.70 5.33
CA GLY A 17 8.89 19.42 4.09
C GLY A 17 10.34 19.28 3.62
N ARG A 18 11.33 19.56 4.47
CA ARG A 18 12.74 19.21 4.22
C ARG A 18 13.17 18.05 5.10
N SER A 19 13.80 17.05 4.49
CA SER A 19 14.51 15.97 5.19
C SER A 19 16.01 16.10 4.91
N GLY A 20 16.86 15.63 5.83
CA GLY A 20 18.33 15.74 5.68
C GLY A 20 18.89 15.07 4.41
N THR A 21 18.10 14.23 3.75
CA THR A 21 18.41 13.60 2.46
C THR A 21 18.00 14.42 1.22
N PHE A 22 17.17 15.46 1.36
CA PHE A 22 16.63 16.23 0.24
C PHE A 22 16.83 17.74 0.44
N ASP A 23 17.45 18.38 -0.55
CA ASP A 23 17.77 19.82 -0.50
C ASP A 23 16.55 20.74 -0.63
N TYR A 24 15.40 20.20 -1.03
CA TYR A 24 14.18 20.93 -1.34
C TYR A 24 12.95 20.32 -0.64
N SER A 25 11.87 21.09 -0.59
CA SER A 25 10.62 20.68 0.04
C SER A 25 9.98 19.52 -0.74
N LYS A 26 9.82 18.36 -0.09
CA LYS A 26 9.11 17.19 -0.63
C LYS A 26 7.62 17.20 -0.35
N SER A 27 7.16 18.01 0.61
CA SER A 27 5.74 18.18 0.88
C SER A 27 4.98 18.81 -0.30
N ASP A 28 5.66 19.57 -1.14
CA ASP A 28 5.05 20.30 -2.25
C ASP A 28 4.59 19.36 -3.37
N GLU A 29 5.26 18.20 -3.50
CA GLU A 29 4.97 17.17 -4.51
C GLU A 29 4.09 16.03 -3.96
N ILE A 30 3.62 16.09 -2.72
CA ILE A 30 2.93 14.97 -2.06
C ILE A 30 1.71 14.46 -2.84
N THR A 31 0.93 15.36 -3.44
CA THR A 31 -0.25 15.00 -4.23
C THR A 31 0.13 14.31 -5.55
N ASN A 32 1.26 14.67 -6.14
CA ASN A 32 1.79 14.02 -7.34
C ASN A 32 2.32 12.63 -6.98
N ASP A 33 3.12 12.55 -5.92
CA ASP A 33 3.70 11.31 -5.42
C ASP A 33 2.62 10.29 -5.02
N LEU A 34 1.55 10.74 -4.36
CA LEU A 34 0.38 9.93 -4.02
C LEU A 34 -0.24 9.27 -5.26
N GLN A 35 -0.55 10.06 -6.29
CA GLN A 35 -1.17 9.56 -7.52
C GLN A 35 -0.22 8.66 -8.31
N HIS A 36 1.05 9.04 -8.39
CA HIS A 36 2.05 8.29 -9.13
C HIS A 36 2.34 6.93 -8.45
N CYS A 37 2.49 6.91 -7.13
CA CYS A 37 2.64 5.66 -6.38
C CYS A 37 1.38 4.80 -6.42
N GLU A 38 0.18 5.40 -6.47
CA GLU A 38 -1.07 4.67 -6.70
C GLU A 38 -1.07 3.98 -8.06
N TYR A 39 -0.73 4.73 -9.11
CA TYR A 39 -0.68 4.22 -10.47
C TYR A 39 0.34 3.08 -10.61
N LEU A 40 1.57 3.29 -10.13
CA LEU A 40 2.61 2.26 -10.14
C LEU A 40 2.19 1.01 -9.36
N ALA A 41 1.56 1.19 -8.20
CA ALA A 41 1.07 0.07 -7.41
C ALA A 41 -0.02 -0.71 -8.16
N LYS A 42 -0.98 -0.02 -8.81
CA LYS A 42 -2.03 -0.68 -9.62
C LYS A 42 -1.46 -1.40 -10.84
N ASP A 43 -0.50 -0.79 -11.53
CA ASP A 43 0.06 -1.33 -12.76
C ASP A 43 0.93 -2.58 -12.50
N ASN A 44 1.61 -2.62 -11.35
CA ASN A 44 2.50 -3.71 -10.98
C ASN A 44 1.87 -4.74 -10.02
N THR A 45 0.57 -4.59 -9.69
CA THR A 45 -0.15 -5.59 -8.90
C THR A 45 -1.27 -6.22 -9.70
N ASN A 46 -1.38 -7.54 -9.61
CA ASN A 46 -2.45 -8.28 -10.25
C ASN A 46 -3.59 -8.48 -9.26
N ASN A 47 -4.77 -7.90 -9.56
CA ASN A 47 -5.98 -8.02 -8.75
C ASN A 47 -6.37 -9.49 -8.46
N ILE A 48 -6.04 -10.43 -9.35
CA ILE A 48 -6.31 -11.87 -9.16
C ILE A 48 -5.42 -12.45 -8.05
N LEU A 49 -4.13 -12.07 -8.02
CA LEU A 49 -3.20 -12.52 -6.99
C LEU A 49 -3.52 -11.87 -5.64
N GLU A 50 -3.94 -10.60 -5.62
CA GLU A 50 -4.39 -9.95 -4.39
C GLU A 50 -5.69 -10.59 -3.85
N GLY A 51 -6.61 -10.95 -4.74
CA GLY A 51 -7.83 -11.69 -4.38
C GLY A 51 -7.54 -13.07 -3.78
N SER A 52 -6.56 -13.82 -4.33
CA SER A 52 -6.19 -15.13 -3.79
C SER A 52 -5.58 -15.03 -2.39
N LYS A 53 -4.78 -13.99 -2.12
CA LYS A 53 -4.25 -13.70 -0.78
C LYS A 53 -5.33 -13.32 0.22
N TYR A 54 -6.36 -12.59 -0.22
CA TYR A 54 -7.53 -12.30 0.62
C TYR A 54 -8.23 -13.60 1.03
N VAL A 55 -8.47 -14.49 0.07
CA VAL A 55 -9.09 -15.80 0.33
C VAL A 55 -8.24 -16.63 1.29
N TRP A 56 -6.93 -16.65 1.08
CA TRP A 56 -5.99 -17.32 1.99
C TRP A 56 -6.10 -16.79 3.42
N ASN A 57 -6.03 -15.47 3.58
CA ASN A 57 -6.00 -14.82 4.89
C ASN A 57 -7.33 -14.93 5.66
N TYR A 58 -8.46 -14.92 4.97
CA TYR A 58 -9.78 -14.90 5.60
C TYR A 58 -10.39 -16.30 5.75
N TYR A 59 -10.26 -17.16 4.74
CA TYR A 59 -10.92 -18.47 4.72
C TYR A 59 -9.96 -19.62 5.05
N LEU A 60 -8.82 -19.70 4.37
CA LEU A 60 -7.93 -20.87 4.53
C LEU A 60 -7.15 -20.82 5.85
N ARG A 61 -6.70 -19.63 6.25
CA ARG A 61 -6.03 -19.40 7.53
C ARG A 61 -6.94 -19.62 8.73
N ALA A 62 -8.25 -19.42 8.56
CA ALA A 62 -9.22 -19.76 9.58
C ALA A 62 -9.26 -21.28 9.83
N GLY A 63 -9.19 -22.08 8.76
CA GLY A 63 -9.13 -23.54 8.84
C GLY A 63 -7.86 -24.08 9.51
N THR A 64 -6.77 -23.31 9.53
CA THR A 64 -5.50 -23.69 10.19
C THR A 64 -5.36 -23.10 11.60
N LEU A 65 -6.46 -22.69 12.24
CA LEU A 65 -6.44 -22.06 13.56
C LEU A 65 -5.51 -20.83 13.64
N TRP A 66 -5.39 -20.07 12.55
CA TRP A 66 -4.54 -18.87 12.44
C TRP A 66 -3.03 -19.12 12.63
N LEU A 67 -2.61 -20.39 12.71
CA LEU A 67 -1.21 -20.82 12.85
C LEU A 67 -0.42 -20.63 11.55
N SER A 68 -1.08 -20.66 10.38
CA SER A 68 -0.40 -20.41 9.11
C SER A 68 -0.03 -18.93 8.96
N PRO A 69 1.09 -18.62 8.26
CA PRO A 69 1.51 -17.24 8.05
C PRO A 69 0.48 -16.46 7.24
N LYS A 70 0.31 -15.18 7.59
CA LYS A 70 -0.53 -14.23 6.85
C LYS A 70 0.17 -13.89 5.54
N ALA A 71 -0.54 -14.00 4.42
CA ALA A 71 -0.04 -13.53 3.14
C ALA A 71 -0.05 -11.99 3.12
N GLU A 72 1.09 -11.38 2.82
CA GLU A 72 1.18 -9.93 2.63
C GLU A 72 0.62 -9.51 1.27
N TYR A 73 -0.18 -8.46 1.28
CA TYR A 73 -0.70 -7.81 0.08
C TYR A 73 0.41 -7.01 -0.60
N ASP A 74 0.59 -7.20 -1.91
CA ASP A 74 1.65 -6.55 -2.69
C ASP A 74 1.32 -5.09 -2.94
N TYR A 75 0.04 -4.77 -3.12
CA TYR A 75 -0.41 -3.41 -3.41
C TYR A 75 0.02 -2.38 -2.33
N PRO A 76 -0.37 -2.54 -1.04
CA PRO A 76 0.03 -1.59 -0.01
C PRO A 76 1.54 -1.63 0.24
N LYS A 77 2.20 -2.77 0.04
CA LYS A 77 3.66 -2.90 0.19
C LYS A 77 4.40 -2.07 -0.86
N LEU A 78 4.00 -2.19 -2.12
CA LEU A 78 4.60 -1.44 -3.22
C LEU A 78 4.32 0.06 -3.08
N TYR A 79 3.09 0.42 -2.74
CA TYR A 79 2.71 1.80 -2.46
C TYR A 79 3.58 2.42 -1.36
N ARG A 80 3.71 1.72 -0.22
CA ARG A 80 4.52 2.19 0.92
C ARG A 80 5.99 2.35 0.56
N ASN A 81 6.55 1.40 -0.17
CA ASN A 81 7.95 1.47 -0.60
C ASN A 81 8.17 2.64 -1.56
N CYS A 82 7.24 2.87 -2.48
CA CYS A 82 7.25 4.00 -3.40
C CYS A 82 7.26 5.34 -2.66
N MET A 83 6.38 5.50 -1.67
CA MET A 83 6.32 6.72 -0.84
C MET A 83 7.58 6.92 0.01
N LYS A 84 8.09 5.84 0.64
CA LYS A 84 9.34 5.88 1.43
C LYS A 84 10.54 6.32 0.61
N ASN A 85 10.69 5.79 -0.60
CA ASN A 85 11.78 6.16 -1.50
C ASN A 85 11.72 7.63 -1.96
N ARG A 86 10.53 8.23 -1.93
CA ARG A 86 10.30 9.64 -2.24
C ARG A 86 10.48 10.58 -1.04
N GLY A 87 10.78 10.04 0.14
CA GLY A 87 11.03 10.81 1.36
C GLY A 87 9.82 10.99 2.26
N HIS A 88 8.72 10.27 2.01
CA HIS A 88 7.52 10.33 2.82
C HIS A 88 7.47 9.14 3.79
N SER A 89 7.11 9.39 5.05
CA SER A 89 6.90 8.32 6.03
C SER A 89 5.45 7.83 5.93
N VAL A 90 5.24 6.52 5.79
CA VAL A 90 3.90 5.91 5.79
C VAL A 90 3.69 5.13 7.08
N LEU A 91 2.72 5.57 7.89
CA LEU A 91 2.52 5.09 9.26
C LEU A 91 1.60 3.86 9.37
N ASN A 92 0.79 3.55 8.35
CA ASN A 92 -0.23 2.49 8.36
C ASN A 92 0.02 1.36 7.38
#